data_AF-A0A430S8W0-F1
#
_entry.id   AF-A0A430S8W0-F1
#
_cell.length_a   1.000
_cell.length_b   1.000
_cell.length_c   1.000
_cell.angle_alpha   90.00
_cell.angle_beta   90.00
_cell.angle_gamma   90.00
#
_symmetry.space_group_name_H-M   'P 1'
#
loop_
_entity.id
_entity.type
_entity.pdbx_description
1 polymer ?
#
loop_
_entity_poly.entity_id
_entity_poly.type
_entity_poly.pdbx_seq_one_letter_code
_entity_poly.pdbx_strand_id
1 'polypeptide(L)'
;MARKRSLSTVQAALRILAYLAEHPEGVEAKEVARHLGRSLSAAYALLNSLVEEGFAVKGEGRYTLARARPAPKAQGFLEEALEELYLRTRERCYLALLTPEGVRLKTRGRQGQPNPLGETLPPEAHALALGKVLLAHGVLPVPPLFPKT
;
A
#
# COMPACT_ATOMS: atom_id res chain seq x y z
N MET A 1 -6.06 -4.62 38.90
CA MET A 1 -5.97 -4.66 37.43
C MET A 1 -6.15 -3.25 36.87
N ALA A 2 -5.13 -2.67 36.24
CA ALA A 2 -5.23 -1.32 35.68
C ALA A 2 -6.16 -1.31 34.46
N ARG A 3 -7.24 -0.51 34.52
CA ARG A 3 -8.15 -0.30 33.40
C ARG A 3 -7.37 0.43 32.29
N LYS A 4 -6.97 -0.29 31.24
CA LYS A 4 -6.35 0.33 30.05
C LYS A 4 -7.30 1.42 29.57
N ARG A 5 -6.84 2.68 29.51
CA ARG A 5 -7.59 3.79 28.90
C ARG A 5 -7.62 3.54 27.41
N SER A 6 -8.63 2.82 26.93
CA SER A 6 -8.84 2.60 25.50
C SER A 6 -9.58 3.80 24.91
N LEU A 7 -9.03 4.39 23.85
CA LEU A 7 -9.71 5.42 23.06
C LEU A 7 -10.78 4.76 22.19
N SER A 8 -11.95 4.52 22.77
CA SER A 8 -13.06 3.77 22.15
C SER A 8 -13.54 4.38 20.83
N THR A 9 -13.38 5.70 20.63
CA THR A 9 -13.69 6.40 19.39
C THR A 9 -12.68 6.07 18.28
N VAL A 10 -11.38 6.04 18.60
CA VAL A 10 -10.32 5.66 17.64
C VAL A 10 -10.51 4.21 17.21
N GLN A 11 -10.79 3.31 18.16
CA GLN A 11 -11.07 1.92 17.84
C GLN A 11 -12.30 1.76 16.94
N ALA A 12 -13.35 2.55 17.18
CA ALA A 12 -14.54 2.54 16.33
C ALA A 12 -14.22 3.05 14.91
N ALA A 13 -13.48 4.15 14.79
CA ALA A 13 -13.05 4.68 13.49
C ALA A 13 -12.22 3.66 12.70
N LEU A 14 -11.23 3.00 13.33
CA LEU A 14 -10.42 1.97 12.67
C LEU A 14 -11.25 0.77 12.21
N ARG A 15 -12.24 0.34 13.00
CA ARG A 15 -13.16 -0.72 12.61
C ARG A 15 -14.04 -0.33 11.42
N ILE A 16 -14.53 0.91 11.37
CA ILE A 16 -15.26 1.42 10.21
C ILE A 16 -14.37 1.38 8.96
N LEU A 17 -13.12 1.85 9.06
CA LEU A 17 -12.21 1.84 7.90
C LEU A 17 -11.91 0.44 7.38
N ALA A 18 -11.69 -0.53 8.28
CA ALA A 18 -11.53 -1.93 7.89
C ALA A 18 -12.80 -2.47 7.21
N TYR A 19 -13.98 -2.16 7.77
CA TYR A 19 -15.26 -2.58 7.21
C TYR A 19 -15.51 -1.97 5.82
N LEU A 20 -15.18 -0.69 5.60
CA LEU A 20 -15.27 -0.05 4.29
C LEU A 20 -14.28 -0.63 3.27
N ALA A 21 -13.10 -1.08 3.71
CA ALA A 21 -12.11 -1.72 2.84
C ALA A 21 -12.57 -3.08 2.31
N GLU A 22 -13.35 -3.82 3.11
CA GLU A 22 -13.94 -5.11 2.73
C GLU A 22 -15.16 -4.98 1.80
N HIS A 23 -15.76 -3.79 1.70
CA HIS A 23 -17.01 -3.52 0.95
C HIS A 23 -16.80 -2.40 -0.09
N PRO A 24 -16.09 -2.67 -1.21
CA PRO A 24 -15.79 -1.67 -2.23
C PRO A 24 -17.03 -1.09 -2.93
N GLU A 25 -18.16 -1.80 -2.92
CA GLU A 25 -19.47 -1.34 -3.39
C GLU A 25 -20.12 -0.29 -2.46
N GLY A 26 -19.51 -0.02 -1.32
CA GLY A 26 -19.95 0.94 -0.32
C GLY A 26 -20.97 0.37 0.65
N VAL A 27 -21.14 1.03 1.79
CA VAL A 27 -22.01 0.58 2.89
C VAL A 27 -22.94 1.71 3.34
N GLU A 28 -24.13 1.34 3.82
CA GLU A 28 -25.05 2.31 4.42
C GLU A 28 -24.72 2.55 5.90
N ALA A 29 -25.10 3.73 6.40
CA ALA A 29 -24.89 4.09 7.81
C ALA A 29 -25.56 3.11 8.80
N LYS A 30 -26.70 2.52 8.41
CA LYS A 30 -27.40 1.49 9.22
C LYS A 30 -26.59 0.20 9.37
N GLU A 31 -25.84 -0.16 8.33
CA GLU A 31 -24.98 -1.34 8.34
C GLU A 31 -23.78 -1.11 9.25
N VAL A 32 -23.20 0.09 9.20
CA VAL A 32 -22.11 0.52 10.11
C VAL A 32 -22.59 0.57 11.56
N ALA A 33 -23.78 1.10 11.82
CA ALA A 33 -24.36 1.13 13.17
C ALA A 33 -24.51 -0.28 13.75
N ARG A 34 -25.02 -1.22 12.95
CA ARG A 34 -25.14 -2.64 13.32
C ARG A 34 -23.76 -3.28 13.53
N HIS A 35 -22.79 -3.02 12.65
CA HIS A 35 -21.43 -3.54 12.75
C HIS A 35 -20.72 -3.08 14.05
N LEU A 36 -20.94 -1.83 14.46
CA LEU A 36 -20.33 -1.28 15.67
C LEU A 36 -21.12 -1.53 16.96
N GLY A 37 -22.37 -2.00 16.87
CA GLY A 37 -23.29 -2.06 18.00
C GLY A 37 -23.59 -0.68 18.59
N ARG A 38 -23.73 0.35 17.75
CA ARG A 38 -23.96 1.75 18.15
C ARG A 38 -25.23 2.31 17.53
N SER A 39 -25.70 3.46 18.05
CA SER A 39 -26.83 4.17 17.47
C SER A 39 -26.52 4.65 16.05
N LEU A 40 -27.57 4.82 15.25
CA LEU A 40 -27.45 5.38 13.90
C LEU A 40 -26.84 6.79 13.92
N SER A 41 -27.18 7.60 14.92
CA SER A 41 -26.59 8.93 15.11
C SER A 41 -25.07 8.88 15.35
N ALA A 42 -24.60 7.92 16.15
CA ALA A 42 -23.17 7.74 16.40
C ALA A 42 -22.42 7.22 15.17
N ALA A 43 -23.06 6.36 14.37
CA ALA A 43 -22.50 5.93 13.09
C ALA A 43 -22.36 7.10 12.11
N TYR A 44 -23.39 7.94 11.96
CA TYR A 44 -23.31 9.13 11.12
C TYR A 44 -22.23 10.10 11.58
N ALA A 45 -22.13 10.37 12.88
CA ALA A 45 -21.09 11.26 13.40
C ALA A 45 -19.68 10.75 13.03
N LEU A 46 -19.40 9.47 13.24
CA LEU A 46 -18.10 8.87 12.88
C LEU A 46 -17.86 8.87 11.37
N LEU A 47 -18.85 8.48 10.57
CA LEU A 47 -18.72 8.45 9.11
C LEU A 47 -18.50 9.84 8.53
N ASN A 48 -19.22 10.85 9.01
CA ASN A 48 -19.05 12.22 8.55
C ASN A 48 -17.67 12.76 8.94
N SER A 49 -17.17 12.49 10.15
CA SER A 49 -15.78 12.83 10.51
C SER A 49 -14.76 12.15 9.60
N LEU A 50 -14.97 10.88 9.23
CA LEU A 50 -14.09 10.19 8.28
C LEU A 50 -14.17 10.79 6.86
N VAL A 51 -15.33 11.31 6.45
CA VAL A 51 -15.49 12.02 5.17
C VAL A 51 -14.78 13.38 5.20
N GLU A 52 -14.97 14.15 6.27
CA GLU A 52 -14.30 15.45 6.48
C GLU A 52 -12.78 15.32 6.48
N GLU A 53 -12.25 14.27 7.11
CA GLU A 53 -10.81 13.95 7.14
C GLU A 53 -10.30 13.28 5.84
N GLY A 54 -11.20 12.98 4.89
CA GLY A 54 -10.85 12.41 3.58
C GLY A 54 -10.51 10.92 3.59
N PHE A 55 -10.90 10.18 4.64
CA PHE A 55 -10.75 8.72 4.72
C PHE A 55 -11.94 7.95 4.15
N ALA A 56 -13.10 8.57 4.03
CA ALA A 56 -14.29 8.00 3.42
C ALA A 56 -14.90 8.95 2.37
N VAL A 57 -15.66 8.41 1.43
CA VAL A 57 -16.43 9.19 0.45
C VAL A 57 -17.90 8.86 0.63
N LYS A 58 -18.74 9.90 0.66
CA LYS A 58 -20.19 9.76 0.71
C LYS A 58 -20.77 9.89 -0.71
N GLY A 59 -21.34 8.81 -1.22
CA GLY A 59 -22.13 8.77 -2.45
C GLY A 59 -23.63 8.90 -2.18
N GLU A 60 -24.45 8.34 -3.07
CA GLU A 60 -25.93 8.30 -2.97
C GLU A 60 -26.39 7.41 -1.80
N GLY A 61 -26.19 7.87 -0.57
CA GLY A 61 -26.56 7.16 0.66
C GLY A 61 -25.59 6.06 1.11
N ARG A 62 -24.58 5.74 0.30
CA ARG A 62 -23.51 4.79 0.63
C ARG A 62 -22.19 5.50 0.94
N TYR A 63 -21.41 4.90 1.83
CA TYR A 63 -20.07 5.33 2.20
C TYR A 63 -19.07 4.32 1.67
N THR A 64 -18.05 4.80 0.98
CA THR A 64 -16.93 3.97 0.50
C THR A 64 -15.64 4.41 1.16
N LEU A 65 -14.66 3.52 1.24
CA LEU A 65 -13.31 3.93 1.60
C LEU A 65 -12.81 4.91 0.53
N ALA A 66 -12.28 6.06 0.95
CA ALA A 66 -11.61 6.94 0.00
C ALA A 66 -10.49 6.15 -0.67
N ARG A 67 -10.42 6.17 -2.02
CA ARG A 67 -9.30 5.60 -2.78
C ARG A 67 -8.06 6.43 -2.47
N ALA A 68 -7.44 6.11 -1.34
CA ALA A 68 -6.20 6.62 -0.78
C ALA A 68 -5.96 8.13 -0.99
N ARG A 69 -6.06 8.91 0.08
CA ARG A 69 -4.95 9.83 0.36
C ARG A 69 -3.69 8.97 0.24
N PRO A 70 -2.69 9.32 -0.59
CA PRO A 70 -1.52 8.48 -0.79
C PRO A 70 -1.02 8.07 0.58
N ALA A 71 -0.79 6.76 0.78
CA ALA A 71 -0.15 6.26 1.97
C ALA A 71 1.03 7.18 2.33
N PRO A 72 1.24 7.55 3.60
CA PRO A 72 2.31 8.46 4.00
C PRO A 72 3.57 8.05 3.26
N LYS A 73 4.12 8.95 2.42
CA LYS A 73 5.12 8.70 1.36
C LYS A 73 5.84 7.36 1.56
N ALA A 74 5.28 6.26 1.05
CA ALA A 74 5.87 4.94 1.23
C ALA A 74 7.33 4.90 0.75
N GLN A 75 7.65 5.77 -0.22
CA GLN A 75 9.01 6.01 -0.72
C GLN A 75 10.02 6.37 0.39
N GLY A 76 9.68 7.21 1.38
CA GLY A 76 10.63 7.60 2.42
C GLY A 76 11.07 6.41 3.27
N PHE A 77 10.10 5.64 3.76
CA PHE A 77 10.37 4.42 4.54
C PHE A 77 11.09 3.34 3.73
N LEU A 78 10.75 3.17 2.44
CA LEU A 78 11.41 2.18 1.58
C LEU A 78 12.85 2.57 1.22
N GLU A 79 13.13 3.87 1.09
CA GLU A 79 14.49 4.37 0.90
C GLU A 79 15.34 4.23 2.16
N GLU A 80 14.76 4.47 3.34
CA GLU A 80 15.40 4.19 4.63
C GLU A 80 15.71 2.70 4.79
N ALA A 81 14.76 1.82 4.46
CA ALA A 81 14.96 0.37 4.49
C ALA A 81 16.04 -0.09 3.49
N LEU A 82 16.13 0.55 2.32
CA LEU A 82 17.17 0.30 1.34
C LEU A 82 18.56 0.72 1.87
N GLU A 83 18.65 1.86 2.56
CA GLU A 83 19.87 2.31 3.23
C GLU A 83 20.28 1.33 4.34
N GLU A 84 19.33 0.94 5.19
CA GLU A 84 19.57 0.00 6.29
C GLU A 84 20.08 -1.36 5.78
N LEU A 85 19.47 -1.89 4.72
CA LEU A 85 19.90 -3.15 4.11
C LEU A 85 21.33 -3.06 3.55
N TYR A 86 21.67 -1.95 2.91
CA TYR A 86 23.04 -1.69 2.45
C TYR A 86 24.01 -1.57 3.64
N LEU A 87 23.64 -0.86 4.71
CA LEU A 87 24.53 -0.68 5.87
C LEU A 87 24.83 -2.01 6.58
N ARG A 88 23.87 -2.94 6.60
CA ARG A 88 23.99 -4.27 7.21
C ARG A 88 24.77 -5.25 6.34
N THR A 89 24.51 -5.28 5.04
CA THR A 89 25.13 -6.26 4.13
C THR A 89 26.43 -5.77 3.54
N ARG A 90 26.58 -4.45 3.41
CA ARG A 90 27.59 -3.76 2.59
C ARG A 90 27.56 -4.16 1.12
N GLU A 91 26.49 -4.81 0.68
CA GLU A 91 26.25 -5.23 -0.70
C GLU A 91 25.30 -4.26 -1.39
N ARG A 92 25.43 -4.15 -2.73
CA ARG A 92 24.53 -3.29 -3.51
C ARG A 92 23.10 -3.81 -3.40
N CYS A 93 22.21 -2.92 -2.98
CA CYS A 93 20.80 -3.20 -2.81
C CYS A 93 19.97 -2.47 -3.88
N TYR A 94 18.83 -3.06 -4.21
CA TYR A 94 17.89 -2.54 -5.20
C TYR A 94 16.48 -2.50 -4.64
N LEU A 95 15.76 -1.42 -4.97
CA LEU A 95 14.35 -1.23 -4.67
C LEU A 95 13.59 -1.09 -6.00
N ALA A 96 12.66 -1.99 -6.27
CA ALA A 96 11.69 -1.83 -7.36
C ALA A 96 10.44 -1.11 -6.86
N LEU A 97 10.09 -0.04 -7.57
CA LEU A 97 8.88 0.74 -7.37
C LEU A 97 7.98 0.53 -8.58
N LEU A 98 6.76 0.07 -8.34
CA LEU A 98 5.72 0.03 -9.36
C LEU A 98 5.15 1.45 -9.49
N THR A 99 5.28 2.05 -10.67
CA THR A 99 4.70 3.35 -11.01
C THR A 99 3.72 3.18 -12.18
N PRO A 100 2.86 4.19 -12.47
CA PRO A 100 1.98 4.16 -13.64
C PRO A 100 2.73 3.98 -14.97
N GLU A 101 3.99 4.43 -15.03
CA GLU A 101 4.86 4.34 -16.20
C GLU A 101 5.66 3.03 -16.28
N GLY A 102 5.53 2.14 -15.29
CA GLY A 102 6.21 0.86 -15.21
C GLY A 102 7.09 0.70 -13.96
N VAL A 103 8.00 -0.26 -13.99
CA VAL A 103 8.89 -0.53 -12.85
C VAL A 103 10.11 0.39 -12.89
N ARG A 104 10.30 1.16 -11.81
CA ARG A 104 11.48 1.99 -11.57
C ARG A 104 12.38 1.37 -10.52
N LEU A 105 13.68 1.47 -10.74
CA LEU A 105 14.71 0.98 -9.82
C LEU A 105 15.36 2.15 -9.09
N LYS A 106 15.46 2.01 -7.77
CA LYS A 106 16.44 2.74 -6.95
C LYS A 106 17.52 1.77 -6.51
N THR A 107 18.74 2.26 -6.32
CA THR A 107 19.85 1.46 -5.83
C THR A 107 20.56 2.17 -4.69
N ARG A 108 21.08 1.38 -3.77
CA ARG A 108 22.07 1.85 -2.80
C ARG A 108 23.29 0.94 -2.84
N GLY A 109 24.45 1.55 -2.97
CA GLY A 109 25.73 0.87 -2.97
C GLY A 109 26.86 1.84 -2.66
N ARG A 110 28.10 1.35 -2.71
CA ARG A 110 29.28 2.17 -2.47
C ARG A 110 29.41 3.25 -3.56
N GLN A 111 29.71 4.47 -3.14
CA GLN A 111 29.95 5.58 -4.05
C GLN A 111 31.12 5.25 -5.01
N GLY A 112 30.94 5.59 -6.30
CA GLY A 112 31.94 5.32 -7.34
C GLY A 112 31.88 3.91 -7.94
N GLN A 113 31.07 3.00 -7.42
CA GLN A 113 30.86 1.71 -8.08
C GLN A 113 29.82 1.81 -9.20
N PRO A 114 30.00 1.11 -10.34
CA PRO A 114 29.01 1.03 -11.41
C PRO A 114 27.64 0.57 -10.91
N ASN A 115 26.57 1.16 -11.44
CA ASN A 115 25.20 0.66 -11.28
C ASN A 115 24.77 -0.10 -12.55
N PRO A 116 24.90 -1.44 -12.59
CA PRO A 116 24.67 -2.20 -13.81
C PRO A 116 23.21 -2.24 -14.27
N LEU A 117 22.24 -1.97 -13.38
CA LEU A 117 20.81 -2.03 -13.72
C LEU A 117 20.19 -0.67 -14.03
N GLY A 118 20.90 0.45 -13.82
CA GLY A 118 20.34 1.78 -14.07
C GLY A 118 19.09 2.08 -13.22
N GLU A 119 18.09 2.72 -13.84
CA GLU A 119 16.84 3.16 -13.20
C GLU A 119 15.59 2.39 -13.64
N THR A 120 15.74 1.45 -14.57
CA THR A 120 14.65 0.66 -15.16
C THR A 120 15.10 -0.80 -15.31
N LEU A 121 14.15 -1.72 -15.42
CA LEU A 121 14.48 -3.12 -15.66
C LEU A 121 14.98 -3.32 -17.11
N PRO A 122 16.02 -4.14 -17.31
CA PRO A 122 16.47 -4.51 -18.65
C PRO A 122 15.48 -5.48 -19.31
N PRO A 123 15.56 -5.70 -20.64
CA PRO A 123 14.75 -6.69 -21.35
C PRO A 123 14.87 -8.11 -20.76
N GLU A 124 16.04 -8.45 -20.24
CA GLU A 124 16.35 -9.73 -19.60
C GLU A 124 15.89 -9.78 -18.13
N ALA A 125 14.93 -8.95 -17.71
CA ALA A 125 14.43 -8.91 -16.33
C ALA A 125 14.07 -10.30 -15.78
N HIS A 126 13.54 -11.18 -16.62
CA HIS A 126 13.19 -12.56 -16.27
C HIS A 126 14.38 -13.39 -15.72
N ALA A 127 15.61 -13.04 -16.10
CA ALA A 127 16.82 -13.69 -15.58
C ALA A 127 17.26 -13.14 -14.21
N LEU A 128 16.77 -11.97 -13.80
CA LEU A 128 17.09 -11.34 -12.52
C LEU A 128 16.23 -11.90 -11.38
N ALA A 129 16.78 -11.91 -10.16
CA ALA A 129 16.01 -12.27 -8.96
C ALA A 129 14.76 -11.38 -8.81
N LEU A 130 14.90 -10.07 -9.03
CA LEU A 130 13.80 -9.11 -9.00
C LEU A 130 12.71 -9.44 -10.04
N GLY A 131 13.10 -9.74 -11.28
CA GLY A 131 12.12 -10.02 -12.33
C GLY A 131 11.39 -11.33 -12.12
N LYS A 132 12.02 -12.35 -11.51
CA LYS A 132 11.32 -13.58 -11.10
C LYS A 132 10.21 -13.29 -10.09
N VAL A 133 10.46 -12.44 -9.10
CA VAL A 133 9.44 -12.00 -8.13
C VAL A 133 8.31 -11.24 -8.84
N LEU A 134 8.66 -10.30 -9.71
CA LEU A 134 7.67 -9.49 -10.44
C LEU A 134 6.81 -10.34 -11.39
N LEU A 135 7.40 -11.35 -12.03
CA LEU A 135 6.68 -12.33 -12.85
C LEU A 135 5.72 -13.18 -12.00
N ALA A 136 6.17 -13.64 -10.83
CA ALA A 136 5.34 -14.44 -9.92
C ALA A 136 4.09 -13.68 -9.44
N HIS A 137 4.14 -12.35 -9.40
CA HIS A 137 3.02 -11.48 -9.03
C HIS A 137 2.29 -10.86 -10.23
N GLY A 138 2.59 -11.28 -11.47
CA GLY A 138 1.92 -10.79 -12.68
C GLY A 138 2.19 -9.32 -13.02
N VAL A 139 3.25 -8.73 -12.46
CA VAL A 139 3.62 -7.33 -12.69
C VAL A 139 4.29 -7.16 -14.06
N LEU A 140 5.10 -8.15 -14.46
CA LEU A 140 5.71 -8.19 -15.77
C LEU A 140 4.95 -9.16 -16.67
N PRO A 141 4.86 -8.88 -17.99
CA PRO A 141 4.36 -9.85 -18.93
C PRO A 141 5.30 -11.06 -18.96
N VAL A 142 4.73 -12.26 -19.12
CA VAL A 142 5.52 -13.48 -19.34
C VAL A 142 6.28 -13.30 -20.66
N PRO A 143 7.62 -13.32 -20.65
CA PRO A 143 8.38 -13.18 -21.89
C PRO A 143 8.03 -14.31 -22.85
N PRO A 144 7.99 -14.06 -24.17
CA PRO A 144 7.82 -15.12 -25.15
C PRO A 144 8.91 -16.17 -24.97
N LEU A 145 8.51 -17.41 -24.70
CA LEU A 145 9.42 -18.55 -24.61
C LEU A 145 9.86 -18.91 -26.03
N PHE A 146 10.87 -18.23 -26.56
CA PHE A 146 11.49 -18.65 -27.80
C PHE A 146 12.39 -19.86 -27.51
N PRO A 147 12.19 -21.00 -28.19
CA PRO A 147 13.14 -22.09 -28.11
C PRO A 147 14.50 -21.59 -28.62
N LYS A 148 15.57 -21.88 -27.87
CA LYS A 148 16.93 -21.71 -28.40
C LYS A 148 17.15 -22.78 -29.46
N THR A 149 17.07 -22.41 -30.73
CA THR A 149 17.60 -23.20 -31.85
C THR A 149 19.12 -23.25 -31.82
#